data_AF-A0A352R7W3-F1
#
_entry.id   AF-A0A352R7W3-F1
#
_cell.length_a   1.000
_cell.length_b   1.000
_cell.length_c   1.000
_cell.angle_alpha   90.00
_cell.angle_beta   90.00
_cell.angle_gamma   90.00
#
_symmetry.space_group_name_H-M   'P 1'
#
loop_
_entity.id
_entity.type
_entity.pdbx_description
1 polymer ?
#
loop_
_entity_poly.entity_id
_entity_poly.type
_entity_poly.pdbx_seq_one_letter_code
_entity_poly.pdbx_strand_id
1 'polypeptide(L)' 'MEDKFSEIKKDIQFIIDNMAINNFSEASIKLIEVSDDLDEMIDATDDEVVMREISKYQVLLNHLQIKMSTKE' A
#
# COMPACT_ATOMS: atom_id res chain seq x y z
N MET A 1 -10.38 -8.77 -10.33
CA MET A 1 -9.10 -8.04 -10.13
C MET A 1 -9.30 -6.55 -10.00
N GLU A 2 -10.17 -5.94 -10.82
CA GLU A 2 -10.48 -4.51 -10.73
C GLU A 2 -10.99 -4.11 -9.33
N ASP A 3 -11.81 -4.95 -8.70
CA ASP A 3 -12.29 -4.72 -7.32
C ASP A 3 -11.17 -4.73 -6.28
N LYS A 4 -10.22 -5.68 -6.38
CA LYS A 4 -9.04 -5.75 -5.48
C LYS A 4 -8.19 -4.47 -5.58
N PHE A 5 -7.92 -4.00 -6.80
CA PHE A 5 -7.18 -2.75 -6.97
C PHE A 5 -7.96 -1.53 -6.48
N SER A 6 -9.30 -1.56 -6.51
CA SER A 6 -10.12 -0.52 -5.89
C SER A 6 -9.97 -0.51 -4.37
N GLU A 7 -9.92 -1.69 -3.74
CA GLU A 7 -9.70 -1.85 -2.30
C GLU A 7 -8.30 -1.37 -1.90
N ILE A 8 -7.24 -1.81 -2.60
CA ILE A 8 -5.86 -1.31 -2.39
C ILE A 8 -5.79 0.22 -2.45
N LYS A 9 -6.47 0.84 -3.43
CA LYS A 9 -6.49 2.32 -3.54
C LYS A 9 -7.18 2.98 -2.34
N LYS A 10 -8.29 2.43 -1.86
CA LYS A 10 -9.00 2.95 -0.68
C LYS A 10 -8.13 2.83 0.57
N ASP A 11 -7.45 1.70 0.72
CA ASP A 11 -6.59 1.46 1.87
C ASP A 11 -5.34 2.35 1.85
N ILE A 12 -4.74 2.59 0.68
CA ILE A 12 -3.67 3.57 0.51
C ILE A 12 -4.15 4.99 0.88
N GLN A 13 -5.36 5.37 0.46
CA GLN A 13 -5.92 6.66 0.85
C GLN A 13 -6.12 6.75 2.36
N PHE A 14 -6.59 5.68 3.01
CA PHE A 14 -6.72 5.62 4.46
C PHE A 14 -5.37 5.79 5.19
N ILE A 15 -4.28 5.21 4.66
CA ILE A 15 -2.93 5.43 5.19
C ILE A 15 -2.57 6.92 5.10
N ILE A 16 -2.79 7.56 3.94
CA ILE A 16 -2.48 8.97 3.71
C ILE A 16 -3.30 9.87 4.64
N ASP A 17 -4.59 9.58 4.83
CA ASP A 17 -5.47 10.36 5.71
C ASP A 17 -5.02 10.27 7.17
N ASN A 18 -4.63 9.08 7.63
CA ASN A 18 -4.07 8.90 8.97
C ASN A 18 -2.74 9.64 9.14
N MET A 19 -1.85 9.60 8.15
CA MET A 19 -0.62 10.40 8.15
C MET A 19 -0.89 11.91 8.22
N ALA A 20 -1.96 12.39 7.56
CA ALA A 20 -2.31 13.81 7.54
C ALA A 20 -2.78 14.31 8.92
N ILE A 21 -3.47 13.46 9.70
CA ILE A 21 -3.87 13.75 11.08
C ILE A 21 -2.82 13.33 12.12
N ASN A 22 -1.60 12.97 11.68
CA ASN A 22 -0.49 12.47 12.51
C ASN A 22 -0.80 11.18 13.30
N ASN A 23 -1.77 10.39 12.87
CA ASN A 23 -2.05 9.06 13.41
C ASN A 23 -1.13 8.00 12.76
N PHE A 24 0.18 8.09 13.02
CA PHE A 24 1.18 7.22 12.39
C PHE A 24 1.08 5.75 12.82
N SER A 25 0.54 5.48 14.01
CA SER A 25 0.32 4.11 14.49
C SER A 25 -0.64 3.37 13.57
N GLU A 26 -1.82 3.95 13.33
CA GLU A 26 -2.85 3.35 12.46
C GLU A 26 -2.37 3.28 11.01
N ALA A 27 -1.74 4.35 10.51
CA ALA A 27 -1.16 4.37 9.18
C ALA A 27 -0.12 3.25 8.97
N SER A 28 0.70 2.97 9.99
CA SER A 28 1.73 1.94 9.93
C SER A 28 1.15 0.53 9.96
N ILE A 29 0.14 0.28 10.81
CA ILE A 29 -0.58 -1.00 10.83
C ILE A 29 -1.19 -1.28 9.46
N LYS A 30 -1.95 -0.31 8.93
CA LYS A 30 -2.60 -0.48 7.63
C LYS A 30 -1.59 -0.63 6.48
N LEU A 31 -0.46 0.07 6.54
CA LEU A 31 0.60 -0.08 5.54
C LEU A 31 1.14 -1.51 5.48
N ILE A 32 1.33 -2.17 6.62
CA ILE A 32 1.79 -3.56 6.68
C ILE A 32 0.75 -4.47 6.04
N GLU A 33 -0.52 -4.35 6.43
CA GLU A 33 -1.61 -5.16 5.87
C GLU A 33 -1.69 -5.07 4.34
N VAL A 34 -1.65 -3.85 3.80
CA VAL A 34 -1.73 -3.63 2.35
C VAL A 34 -0.46 -4.15 1.65
N SER A 35 0.69 -4.13 2.32
CA SER A 35 1.93 -4.68 1.74
C SER A 35 1.84 -6.21 1.63
N ASP A 36 1.35 -6.87 2.68
CA ASP A 36 1.13 -8.32 2.67
C ASP A 36 0.11 -8.72 1.59
N ASP A 37 -1.00 -7.98 1.45
CA ASP A 37 -2.00 -8.21 0.41
C ASP A 37 -1.40 -8.10 -1.01
N LEU A 38 -0.52 -7.10 -1.24
CA LEU A 38 0.14 -6.91 -2.53
C LEU A 38 1.15 -8.02 -2.83
N ASP A 39 1.86 -8.51 -1.83
CA ASP A 39 2.80 -9.62 -1.97
C ASP A 39 2.06 -10.92 -2.32
N GLU A 40 0.95 -11.22 -1.63
CA GLU A 40 0.08 -12.35 -1.99
C GLU A 40 -0.48 -12.21 -3.42
N MET A 41 -0.86 -11.00 -3.82
CA MET A 41 -1.34 -10.75 -5.18
C MET A 41 -0.25 -10.96 -6.23
N ILE A 42 1.01 -10.61 -5.93
CA ILE A 42 2.15 -10.80 -6.83
C ILE A 42 2.48 -12.28 -6.98
N ASP A 43 2.46 -13.04 -5.88
CA ASP A 43 2.75 -14.47 -5.89
C ASP A 43 1.67 -15.28 -6.61
N ALA A 44 0.45 -14.75 -6.68
CA ALA A 44 -0.71 -15.41 -7.30
C ALA A 44 -0.90 -15.08 -8.80
N THR A 45 -0.08 -14.21 -9.41
CA THR A 45 -0.29 -13.74 -10.79
C THR A 45 0.93 -14.00 -11.68
N ASP A 46 0.67 -14.57 -12.87
CA ASP A 46 1.65 -14.71 -13.96
C ASP A 46 1.48 -13.64 -15.06
N ASP A 47 0.47 -12.77 -14.94
CA ASP A 47 0.21 -11.69 -15.90
C ASP A 47 1.15 -10.50 -15.65
N GLU A 48 2.03 -10.23 -16.61
CA GLU A 48 3.00 -9.12 -16.55
C GLU A 48 2.35 -7.74 -16.37
N VAL A 49 1.18 -7.50 -16.95
CA VAL A 49 0.47 -6.23 -16.83
C VAL A 49 -0.01 -6.04 -15.39
N VAL A 50 -0.52 -7.12 -14.79
CA VAL A 50 -0.98 -7.14 -13.39
C VAL A 50 0.21 -7.00 -12.45
N MET A 51 1.29 -7.77 -12.65
CA MET A 51 2.52 -7.64 -11.85
C MET A 51 3.04 -6.20 -11.87
N ARG A 52 3.12 -5.58 -13.06
CA ARG A 52 3.56 -4.19 -13.20
C ARG A 52 2.67 -3.23 -12.42
N GLU A 53 1.36 -3.46 -12.41
CA GLU A 53 0.42 -2.64 -11.66
C GLU A 53 0.58 -2.80 -10.14
N ILE A 54 0.74 -4.04 -9.65
CA ILE A 54 1.03 -4.32 -8.23
C ILE A 54 2.33 -3.63 -7.79
N SER A 55 3.40 -3.75 -8.59
CA SER A 55 4.69 -3.11 -8.25
C SER A 55 4.61 -1.59 -8.12
N LYS A 56 3.70 -0.92 -8.82
CA LYS A 56 3.48 0.53 -8.62
C LYS A 56 2.96 0.84 -7.21
N TYR A 57 2.06 0.02 -6.69
CA TYR A 57 1.54 0.19 -5.34
C TYR A 57 2.59 -0.14 -4.29
N GLN A 58 3.40 -1.18 -4.48
CA GLN A 58 4.53 -1.49 -3.59
C GLN A 58 5.53 -0.32 -3.48
N VAL A 59 5.89 0.31 -4.61
CA VAL A 59 6.77 1.50 -4.61
C VAL A 59 6.12 2.67 -3.87
N LEU A 60 4.82 2.88 -4.05
CA LEU A 60 4.08 3.93 -3.34
C LEU A 60 4.06 3.69 -1.82
N LEU A 61 3.77 2.46 -1.37
CA LEU A 61 3.81 2.10 0.05
C LEU A 61 5.20 2.32 0.65
N ASN A 62 6.27 1.91 -0.05
CA ASN A 62 7.63 2.17 0.40
C ASN A 62 7.91 3.68 0.58
N HIS A 63 7.44 4.53 -0.34
CA HIS A 63 7.55 5.98 -0.16
C HIS A 63 6.77 6.50 1.04
N LEU A 64 5.57 5.97 1.31
CA LEU A 64 4.78 6.35 2.49
C LEU A 64 5.50 5.92 3.78
N GLN A 65 6.05 4.70 3.82
CA GLN A 65 6.84 4.21 4.94
C GLN A 65 8.04 5.13 5.24
N ILE A 66 8.85 5.47 4.23
CA ILE A 66 9.98 6.40 4.41
C ILE A 66 9.50 7.75 4.96
N LYS A 67 8.41 8.30 4.41
CA LYS A 67 7.85 9.57 4.89
C LYS A 67 7.39 9.52 6.34
N MET A 68 6.85 8.39 6.80
CA MET A 68 6.50 8.19 8.21
C MET A 68 7.75 8.12 9.08
N SER A 69 8.78 7.39 8.65
CA SER A 69 10.03 7.23 9.41
C SER A 69 10.92 8.47 9.42
N THR A 70 10.80 9.38 8.45
CA THR A 70 11.63 10.60 8.36
C THR A 70 11.06 11.78 9.15
N LYS A 71 9.90 11.63 9.80
CA LYS A 71 9.27 12.68 10.62
C LYS A 71 9.82 12.75 12.07
N GLU A 72 11.07 12.33 12.27
CA GLU A 72 11.84 12.58 13.50
C GLU A 72 12.32 14.04 13.60
#